data_AF-A0AAW2WZ08-F1
#
_entry.id   AF-A0AAW2WZ08-F1
#
_cell.length_a   1.000
_cell.length_b   1.000
_cell.length_c   1.000
_cell.angle_alpha   90.00
_cell.angle_beta   90.00
_cell.angle_gamma   90.00
#
_symmetry.space_group_name_H-M   'P 1'
#
loop_
_entity.id
_entity.type
_entity.pdbx_description
1 polymer ?
#
loop_
_entity_poly.entity_id
_entity_poly.type
_entity_poly.pdbx_seq_one_letter_code
_entity_poly.pdbx_strand_id
1 'polypeptide(L)'
;MSQLDLSGCKKRKRGERVFKFKVFGERGYPAEFNGSTFQENVRALLEYGQVESGVCGAMASWSFQLEVRRHPLLHLFLFVVEEPIELSLELRCKHCQYIGWGHHMICNKKYHFLLPSKSGSAEYCKSNVIELQGEGHSLHAVFHSNGFGHLLCINGSESGSDLPGYQIMEFWDRLCSGLGARKVSLKDVAKKKGMDLRLLHAVALR
;
A
#
# COMPACT_ATOMS: atom_id res chain seq x y z
N MET A 1 1.50 22.05 -46.47
CA MET A 1 2.32 20.96 -45.92
C MET A 1 2.31 21.05 -44.39
N SER A 2 1.73 20.00 -43.79
CA SER A 2 1.77 19.55 -42.38
C SER A 2 1.64 20.56 -41.23
N GLN A 3 0.42 20.60 -40.67
CA GLN A 3 0.16 20.68 -39.24
C GLN A 3 0.95 19.59 -38.49
N LEU A 4 1.52 19.94 -37.33
CA LEU A 4 1.77 18.99 -36.25
C LEU A 4 1.28 19.62 -34.94
N ASP A 5 0.05 19.26 -34.60
CA ASP A 5 -0.47 19.26 -33.23
C ASP A 5 0.31 18.25 -32.39
N LEU A 6 0.87 18.66 -31.25
CA LEU A 6 1.17 17.76 -30.15
C LEU A 6 0.77 18.41 -28.83
N SER A 7 -0.53 18.32 -28.59
CA SER A 7 -1.16 18.03 -27.29
C SER A 7 -0.44 18.59 -26.06
N GLY A 8 -0.84 19.80 -25.65
CA GLY A 8 -0.69 20.22 -24.27
C GLY A 8 -1.33 19.17 -23.36
N CYS A 9 -0.49 18.41 -22.65
CA CYS A 9 -0.92 17.45 -21.64
C CYS A 9 -1.56 18.26 -20.52
N LYS A 10 -2.87 18.48 -20.62
CA LYS A 10 -3.68 19.20 -19.65
C LYS A 10 -3.51 18.48 -18.32
N LYS A 11 -2.62 18.98 -17.47
CA LYS A 11 -2.57 18.72 -16.03
C LYS A 11 -3.92 19.16 -15.45
N ARG A 12 -4.90 18.26 -15.55
CA ARG A 12 -6.23 18.44 -14.98
C ARG A 12 -6.02 18.53 -13.47
N LYS A 13 -6.37 19.67 -12.87
CA LYS A 13 -6.67 19.82 -11.45
C LYS A 13 -7.65 18.70 -11.08
N ARG A 14 -7.13 17.61 -10.52
CA ARG A 14 -7.84 16.32 -10.41
C ARG A 14 -8.51 16.33 -9.04
N GLY A 15 -9.81 16.59 -9.03
CA GLY A 15 -10.64 16.61 -7.82
C GLY A 15 -10.57 15.29 -7.04
N GLU A 16 -11.06 15.34 -5.80
CA GLU A 16 -11.11 14.24 -4.85
C GLU A 16 -11.78 13.01 -5.50
N ARG A 17 -10.99 11.98 -5.81
CA ARG A 17 -11.47 10.77 -6.48
C ARG A 17 -11.66 9.68 -5.45
N VAL A 18 -12.92 9.26 -5.30
CA VAL A 18 -13.30 8.13 -4.46
C VAL A 18 -13.28 6.86 -5.30
N PHE A 19 -12.57 5.84 -4.84
CA PHE A 19 -12.46 4.54 -5.51
C PHE A 19 -13.24 3.47 -4.76
N LYS A 20 -13.81 2.49 -5.48
CA LYS A 20 -14.46 1.34 -4.85
C LYS A 20 -13.42 0.39 -4.24
N PHE A 21 -13.48 0.16 -2.92
CA PHE A 21 -12.54 -0.70 -2.20
C PHE A 21 -12.51 -2.13 -2.76
N LYS A 22 -13.69 -2.69 -3.08
CA LYS A 22 -13.83 -4.10 -3.50
C LYS A 22 -13.04 -4.47 -4.75
N VAL A 23 -12.86 -3.52 -5.67
CA VAL A 23 -12.18 -3.75 -6.97
C VAL A 23 -10.86 -3.00 -7.07
N PHE A 24 -10.46 -2.27 -6.03
CA PHE A 24 -9.20 -1.53 -6.03
C PHE A 24 -8.01 -2.51 -6.04
N GLY A 25 -7.11 -2.32 -7.00
CA GLY A 25 -5.94 -3.20 -7.20
C GLY A 25 -6.20 -4.35 -8.17
N GLU A 26 -7.41 -4.51 -8.69
CA GLU A 26 -7.66 -5.46 -9.79
C GLU A 26 -7.02 -4.96 -11.09
N ARG A 27 -6.66 -5.88 -12.00
CA ARG A 27 -6.20 -5.48 -13.33
C ARG A 27 -7.29 -4.67 -14.04
N GLY A 28 -6.93 -3.50 -14.53
CA GLY A 28 -7.90 -2.55 -15.11
C GLY A 28 -8.47 -1.54 -14.11
N TYR A 29 -8.17 -1.62 -12.80
CA TYR A 29 -8.68 -0.66 -11.82
C TYR A 29 -7.79 -0.43 -10.59
N PRO A 30 -7.39 0.83 -10.28
CA PRO A 30 -7.72 2.07 -10.98
C PRO A 30 -6.91 2.29 -12.27
N ALA A 31 -5.90 1.46 -12.53
CA ALA A 31 -5.05 1.49 -13.71
C ALA A 31 -5.01 0.11 -14.38
N GLU A 32 -4.57 0.05 -15.63
CA GLU A 32 -4.51 -1.20 -16.42
C GLU A 32 -3.56 -2.25 -15.83
N PHE A 33 -2.51 -1.82 -15.13
CA PHE A 33 -1.44 -2.67 -14.61
C PHE A 33 -0.85 -3.63 -15.65
N ASN A 34 -0.66 -3.12 -16.87
CA ASN A 34 -0.07 -3.83 -18.00
C ASN A 34 1.45 -3.56 -18.12
N GLY A 35 2.06 -2.95 -17.11
CA GLY A 35 3.49 -2.70 -17.07
C GLY A 35 4.27 -4.00 -17.15
N SER A 36 5.41 -3.94 -17.83
CA SER A 36 6.37 -5.03 -17.94
C SER A 36 7.07 -5.33 -16.61
N THR A 37 7.07 -4.35 -15.69
CA THR A 37 7.68 -4.47 -14.36
C THR A 37 6.76 -4.02 -13.24
N PHE A 38 6.99 -4.54 -12.03
CA PHE A 38 6.29 -4.12 -10.81
C PHE A 38 6.35 -2.59 -10.60
N GLN A 39 7.50 -1.98 -10.86
CA GLN A 39 7.71 -0.55 -10.66
C GLN A 39 6.84 0.30 -11.60
N GLU A 40 6.66 -0.13 -12.85
CA GLU A 40 5.77 0.53 -13.80
C GLU A 40 4.32 0.50 -13.31
N ASN A 41 3.87 -0.64 -12.78
CA ASN A 41 2.53 -0.79 -12.23
C ASN A 41 2.32 0.09 -10.97
N VAL A 42 3.31 0.16 -10.09
CA VAL A 42 3.27 1.09 -8.94
C VAL A 42 3.19 2.53 -9.41
N ARG A 43 4.03 2.94 -10.38
CA ARG A 43 3.97 4.32 -10.92
C ARG A 43 2.60 4.62 -11.52
N ALA A 44 2.04 3.68 -12.29
CA ALA A 44 0.70 3.80 -12.85
C ALA A 44 -0.37 3.94 -11.77
N LEU A 45 -0.27 3.21 -10.65
CA LEU A 45 -1.16 3.39 -9.50
C LEU A 45 -1.04 4.81 -8.91
N LEU A 46 0.19 5.28 -8.68
CA LEU A 46 0.47 6.56 -8.03
C LEU A 46 -0.03 7.78 -8.83
N GLU A 47 -0.17 7.68 -10.15
CA GLU A 47 -0.82 8.71 -10.98
C GLU A 47 -2.28 8.98 -10.58
N TYR A 48 -2.93 8.00 -9.94
CA TYR A 48 -4.31 8.12 -9.47
C TYR A 48 -4.41 8.64 -8.04
N GLY A 49 -3.31 8.60 -7.27
CA GLY A 49 -3.26 9.08 -5.90
C GLY A 49 -3.24 10.61 -5.82
N GLN A 50 -3.78 11.13 -4.73
CA GLN A 50 -3.59 12.52 -4.35
C GLN A 50 -2.21 12.66 -3.71
N VAL A 51 -1.38 13.58 -4.20
CA VAL A 51 -0.04 13.80 -3.65
C VAL A 51 -0.15 14.53 -2.33
N GLU A 52 0.38 13.94 -1.26
CA GLU A 52 0.43 14.53 0.07
C GLU A 52 1.82 15.15 0.28
N SER A 53 1.87 16.48 0.46
CA SER A 53 3.12 17.23 0.68
C SER A 53 3.31 17.52 2.16
N GLY A 54 4.49 17.22 2.71
CA GLY A 54 4.85 17.54 4.10
C GLY A 54 4.29 16.60 5.16
N VAL A 55 3.64 15.51 4.75
CA VAL A 55 3.07 14.49 5.64
C VAL A 55 4.13 13.53 6.18
N CYS A 56 5.06 13.07 5.34
CA CYS A 56 6.08 12.10 5.73
C CYS A 56 7.51 12.67 5.60
N GLY A 57 7.72 13.89 6.12
CA GLY A 57 9.01 14.58 6.03
C GLY A 57 9.47 14.76 4.58
N ALA A 58 10.64 14.23 4.24
CA ALA A 58 11.22 14.29 2.90
C ALA A 58 10.76 13.17 1.94
N MET A 59 9.92 12.23 2.40
CA MET A 59 9.42 11.13 1.58
C MET A 59 8.19 11.54 0.78
N ALA A 60 8.09 11.01 -0.44
CA ALA A 60 6.92 11.22 -1.28
C ALA A 60 5.76 10.33 -0.78
N SER A 61 4.59 10.92 -0.63
CA SER A 61 3.38 10.23 -0.16
C SER A 61 2.18 10.51 -1.04
N TRP A 62 1.33 9.49 -1.19
CA TRP A 62 0.08 9.56 -1.93
C TRP A 62 -1.07 9.01 -1.09
N SER A 63 -2.24 9.60 -1.21
CA SER A 63 -3.47 9.14 -0.58
C SER A 63 -4.53 8.72 -1.60
N PHE A 64 -5.33 7.71 -1.26
CA PHE A 64 -6.45 7.23 -2.06
C PHE A 64 -7.66 7.05 -1.15
N GLN A 65 -8.76 7.72 -1.46
CA GLN A 65 -10.02 7.54 -0.74
C GLN A 65 -10.75 6.32 -1.29
N LEU A 66 -11.02 5.34 -0.44
CA LEU A 66 -11.66 4.08 -0.78
C LEU A 66 -13.05 3.98 -0.13
N GLU A 67 -14.09 3.75 -0.93
CA GLU A 67 -15.46 3.50 -0.51
C GLU A 67 -15.69 2.00 -0.30
N VAL A 68 -16.08 1.62 0.91
CA VAL A 68 -16.53 0.27 1.28
C VAL A 68 -18.05 0.27 1.37
N ARG A 69 -18.70 -0.44 0.44
CA ARG A 69 -20.15 -0.60 0.40
C ARG A 69 -20.62 -1.56 1.49
N ARG A 70 -21.05 -1.00 2.62
CA ARG A 70 -21.73 -1.67 3.73
C ARG A 70 -22.73 -0.69 4.35
N HIS A 71 -23.56 -1.15 5.27
CA HIS A 71 -24.48 -0.29 6.02
C HIS A 71 -24.03 -0.19 7.49
N PRO A 72 -23.64 1.01 7.99
CA PRO A 72 -23.50 2.30 7.29
C PRO A 72 -22.25 2.37 6.39
N LEU A 73 -22.29 3.25 5.38
CA LEU A 73 -21.18 3.43 4.43
C LEU A 73 -19.87 3.75 5.17
N LEU A 74 -18.78 3.13 4.72
CA LEU A 74 -17.45 3.33 5.29
C LEU A 74 -16.51 3.87 4.21
N HIS A 75 -15.83 4.97 4.52
CA HIS A 75 -14.71 5.49 3.74
C HIS A 75 -13.40 5.18 4.47
N LEU A 76 -12.40 4.76 3.69
CA LEU A 76 -11.05 4.47 4.14
C LEU A 76 -10.06 5.30 3.34
N PHE A 77 -8.89 5.53 3.91
CA PHE A 77 -7.78 6.13 3.20
C PHE A 77 -6.63 5.13 3.12
N LEU A 78 -6.22 4.82 1.90
CA LEU A 78 -4.97 4.13 1.64
C LEU A 78 -3.88 5.18 1.44
N PHE A 79 -2.81 5.07 2.21
CA PHE A 79 -1.59 5.84 1.98
C PHE A 79 -0.52 4.96 1.36
N VAL A 80 0.16 5.51 0.37
CA VAL A 80 1.36 4.92 -0.23
C VAL A 80 2.51 5.87 0.03
N VAL A 81 3.56 5.41 0.71
CA VAL A 81 4.77 6.20 0.99
C VAL A 81 5.95 5.56 0.28
N GLU A 82 6.66 6.35 -0.52
CA GLU A 82 7.92 5.93 -1.13
C GLU A 82 9.07 6.28 -0.17
N GLU A 83 9.69 5.24 0.40
CA GLU A 83 10.91 5.33 1.22
C GLU A 83 12.12 5.05 0.32
N PRO A 84 12.93 6.07 -0.02
CA PRO A 84 14.18 5.87 -0.73
C PRO A 84 15.24 5.30 0.24
N ILE A 85 16.17 4.50 -0.28
CA ILE A 85 17.17 3.81 0.55
C ILE A 85 18.07 4.78 1.33
N GLU A 86 18.29 6.00 0.81
CA GLU A 86 19.11 7.04 1.43
C GLU A 86 18.48 7.62 2.69
N LEU A 87 17.14 7.59 2.78
CA LEU A 87 16.39 8.03 3.96
C LEU A 87 16.03 6.86 4.88
N SER A 88 16.35 5.63 4.47
CA SER A 88 16.03 4.45 5.24
C SER A 88 16.99 4.29 6.40
N LEU A 89 16.44 4.11 7.61
CA LEU A 89 17.23 3.80 8.81
C LEU A 89 18.02 2.49 8.66
N GLU A 90 17.55 1.60 7.78
CA GLU A 90 18.14 0.29 7.54
C GLU A 90 18.32 0.05 6.03
N LEU A 91 19.59 0.04 5.60
CA LEU A 91 20.00 -0.26 4.23
C LEU A 91 19.54 -1.63 3.73
N ARG A 92 19.27 -2.56 4.66
CA ARG A 92 18.76 -3.89 4.35
C ARG A 92 17.41 -4.07 5.01
N CYS A 93 16.46 -4.64 4.28
CA CYS A 93 15.21 -5.04 4.88
C CYS A 93 15.43 -6.21 5.83
N LYS A 94 15.21 -6.01 7.13
CA LYS A 94 15.24 -7.06 8.14
C LYS A 94 14.31 -8.22 7.80
N HIS A 95 13.11 -7.95 7.25
CA HIS A 95 12.17 -9.00 6.84
C HIS A 95 12.72 -9.90 5.74
N CYS A 96 13.39 -9.34 4.73
CA CYS A 96 14.11 -10.13 3.74
C CYS A 96 15.21 -10.99 4.37
N GLN A 97 15.94 -10.47 5.36
CA GLN A 97 16.99 -11.24 6.03
C GLN A 97 16.42 -12.46 6.75
N TYR A 98 15.35 -12.28 7.53
CA TYR A 98 14.73 -13.37 8.29
C TYR A 98 14.11 -14.46 7.41
N ILE A 99 13.52 -14.09 6.27
CA ILE A 99 12.90 -15.03 5.33
C ILE A 99 13.94 -15.66 4.37
N GLY A 100 15.20 -15.21 4.41
CA GLY A 100 16.27 -15.72 3.54
C GLY A 100 16.32 -15.07 2.15
N TRP A 101 15.59 -13.98 1.93
CA TRP A 101 15.66 -13.16 0.70
C TRP A 101 16.77 -12.11 0.73
N GLY A 102 17.62 -12.12 1.75
CA GLY A 102 18.75 -11.19 1.93
C GLY A 102 19.83 -11.25 0.84
N HIS A 103 19.70 -12.08 -0.19
CA HIS A 103 20.58 -12.12 -1.35
C HIS A 103 19.96 -11.45 -2.60
N HIS A 104 18.66 -11.14 -2.59
CA HIS A 104 17.95 -10.44 -3.68
C HIS A 104 18.05 -8.90 -3.57
N MET A 105 19.14 -8.39 -2.99
CA MET A 105 19.31 -7.00 -2.51
C MET A 105 19.58 -5.96 -3.61
N ILE A 106 18.72 -5.88 -4.62
CA ILE A 106 18.75 -4.77 -5.59
C ILE A 106 17.42 -4.03 -5.51
N CYS A 107 17.16 -3.41 -4.36
CA CYS A 107 16.00 -2.53 -4.17
C CYS A 107 16.50 -1.22 -3.61
N ASN A 108 16.50 -0.19 -4.44
CA ASN A 108 16.83 1.18 -4.07
C ASN A 108 15.67 1.92 -3.39
N LYS A 109 14.46 1.33 -3.39
CA LYS A 109 13.25 1.96 -2.87
C LYS A 109 12.32 0.92 -2.24
N LYS A 110 11.60 1.34 -1.21
CA LYS A 110 10.51 0.62 -0.56
C LYS A 110 9.22 1.43 -0.68
N TYR A 111 8.11 0.75 -0.87
CA TYR A 111 6.76 1.32 -0.96
C TYR A 111 5.94 0.81 0.21
N HIS A 112 5.55 1.71 1.10
CA HIS A 112 4.74 1.39 2.28
C HIS A 112 3.28 1.64 1.94
N PHE A 113 2.47 0.60 2.03
CA PHE A 113 1.02 0.65 1.86
C PHE A 113 0.38 0.58 3.24
N LEU A 114 -0.40 1.61 3.59
CA LEU A 114 -0.94 1.82 4.92
C LEU A 114 -2.45 2.04 4.86
N LEU A 115 -3.20 1.28 5.65
CA LEU A 115 -4.60 1.56 5.97
C LEU A 115 -4.68 1.86 7.47
N PRO A 116 -4.88 3.12 7.87
CA PRO A 116 -5.08 3.48 9.28
C PRO A 116 -6.39 2.88 9.83
N SER A 117 -6.36 2.48 11.11
CA SER A 117 -7.56 2.13 11.89
C SER A 117 -8.29 3.41 12.32
N LYS A 118 -9.61 3.33 12.56
CA LYS A 118 -10.46 4.49 12.90
C LYS A 118 -10.10 5.14 14.25
N SER A 119 -9.12 6.03 14.24
CA SER A 119 -8.92 7.13 15.20
C SER A 119 -7.92 8.17 14.68
N GLY A 120 -8.04 8.58 13.41
CA GLY A 120 -7.08 9.51 12.81
C GLY A 120 -7.53 10.05 11.46
N SER A 121 -8.67 10.74 11.42
CA SER A 121 -9.03 11.60 10.29
C SER A 121 -7.93 12.61 10.02
N ALA A 122 -7.28 12.57 8.85
CA ALA A 122 -6.32 13.57 8.33
C ALA A 122 -5.10 13.97 9.22
N GLU A 123 -5.05 13.56 10.48
CA GLU A 123 -4.03 13.92 11.47
C GLU A 123 -3.02 12.79 11.72
N TYR A 124 -3.35 11.57 11.29
CA TYR A 124 -2.50 10.37 11.34
C TYR A 124 -1.20 10.47 10.52
N CYS A 125 -1.02 11.59 9.84
CA CYS A 125 0.02 11.84 8.87
C CYS A 125 0.80 13.12 9.20
N LYS A 126 0.63 13.68 10.42
CA LYS A 126 1.38 14.85 10.89
C LYS A 126 2.57 14.47 11.77
N SER A 127 2.56 13.29 12.38
CA SER A 127 3.70 12.72 13.10
C SER A 127 4.58 11.96 12.11
N ASN A 128 5.88 12.25 12.16
CA ASN A 128 6.93 11.69 11.30
C ASN A 128 6.83 10.15 11.09
N VAL A 129 7.60 9.66 10.12
CA VAL A 129 8.17 8.30 9.87
C VAL A 129 8.09 7.27 11.04
N ILE A 130 8.13 7.74 12.28
CA ILE A 130 8.00 7.03 13.54
C ILE A 130 6.65 6.29 13.68
N GLU A 131 5.58 6.68 13.00
CA GLU A 131 4.30 5.92 13.01
C GLU A 131 4.20 4.79 11.98
N LEU A 132 5.20 4.59 11.10
CA LEU A 132 5.31 3.36 10.29
C LEU A 132 5.44 2.08 11.14
N GLN A 133 5.74 2.23 12.44
CA GLN A 133 5.83 1.12 13.40
C GLN A 133 4.68 1.14 14.42
N GLY A 134 3.74 2.08 14.32
CA GLY A 134 2.64 2.25 15.28
C GLY A 134 1.60 1.13 15.18
N GLU A 135 0.90 0.85 16.29
CA GLU A 135 -0.18 -0.16 16.36
C GLU A 135 -1.52 0.34 15.76
N GLY A 136 -1.54 1.53 15.16
CA GLY A 136 -2.74 2.20 14.66
C GLY A 136 -3.17 1.81 13.24
N HIS A 137 -2.50 0.87 12.57
CA HIS A 137 -2.84 0.46 11.19
C HIS A 137 -3.75 -0.76 11.18
N SER A 138 -4.82 -0.73 10.38
CA SER A 138 -5.57 -1.91 9.95
C SER A 138 -4.78 -2.78 8.96
N LEU A 139 -3.95 -2.16 8.11
CA LEU A 139 -2.99 -2.85 7.26
C LEU A 139 -1.70 -2.05 7.17
N HIS A 140 -0.58 -2.73 7.32
CA HIS A 140 0.72 -2.22 6.90
C HIS A 140 1.42 -3.28 6.06
N ALA A 141 1.71 -2.93 4.81
CA ALA A 141 2.51 -3.74 3.91
C ALA A 141 3.65 -2.94 3.29
N VAL A 142 4.70 -3.63 2.90
CA VAL A 142 5.88 -3.05 2.26
C VAL A 142 6.19 -3.82 0.99
N PHE A 143 6.30 -3.13 -0.13
CA PHE A 143 6.86 -3.67 -1.36
C PHE A 143 8.23 -3.08 -1.65
N HIS A 144 9.15 -3.92 -2.08
CA HIS A 144 10.41 -3.46 -2.64
C HIS A 144 10.27 -3.19 -4.14
N SER A 145 11.11 -2.31 -4.69
CA SER A 145 11.07 -1.97 -6.12
C SER A 145 11.28 -3.16 -7.06
N ASN A 146 11.90 -4.25 -6.60
CA ASN A 146 12.07 -5.48 -7.36
C ASN A 146 10.83 -6.38 -7.39
N GLY A 147 9.72 -5.99 -6.74
CA GLY A 147 8.46 -6.73 -6.68
C GLY A 147 8.34 -7.74 -5.53
N PHE A 148 9.30 -7.81 -4.60
CA PHE A 148 9.15 -8.61 -3.39
C PHE A 148 8.36 -7.81 -2.35
N GLY A 149 7.46 -8.47 -1.61
CA GLY A 149 6.61 -7.79 -0.63
C GLY A 149 6.61 -8.46 0.75
N HIS A 150 6.28 -7.68 1.76
CA HIS A 150 6.04 -8.15 3.12
C HIS A 150 4.75 -7.54 3.64
N LEU A 151 3.82 -8.39 4.06
CA LEU A 151 2.66 -7.96 4.83
C LEU A 151 3.06 -7.93 6.31
N LEU A 152 3.18 -6.73 6.88
CA LEU A 152 3.75 -6.54 8.22
C LEU A 152 2.72 -6.62 9.33
N CYS A 153 1.51 -6.14 9.06
CA CYS A 153 0.43 -6.09 10.03
C CYS A 153 -0.93 -6.15 9.34
N ILE A 154 -1.85 -6.93 9.91
CA ILE A 154 -3.29 -6.84 9.66
C ILE A 154 -4.01 -6.82 11.00
N ASN A 155 -4.75 -5.74 11.23
CA ASN A 155 -5.66 -5.60 12.35
C ASN A 155 -7.08 -5.44 11.80
N GLY A 156 -7.74 -6.59 11.59
CA GLY A 156 -9.15 -6.63 11.26
C GLY A 156 -10.01 -6.65 12.52
N SER A 157 -11.13 -5.95 12.50
CA SER A 157 -12.14 -6.06 13.56
C SER A 157 -13.43 -6.68 13.02
N GLU A 158 -13.96 -7.64 13.78
CA GLU A 158 -15.32 -8.16 13.58
C GLU A 158 -16.37 -7.22 14.22
N SER A 159 -15.94 -6.23 15.01
CA SER A 159 -16.83 -5.13 15.39
C SER A 159 -17.09 -4.31 14.13
N GLY A 160 -18.37 -4.10 13.79
CA GLY A 160 -18.79 -3.44 12.53
C GLY A 160 -18.28 -2.01 12.30
N SER A 161 -17.41 -1.48 13.17
CA SER A 161 -16.70 -0.20 13.02
C SER A 161 -15.65 -0.23 11.90
N ASP A 162 -14.95 -1.35 11.70
CA ASP A 162 -13.78 -1.45 10.82
C ASP A 162 -13.90 -2.58 9.79
N LEU A 163 -12.91 -2.72 8.91
CA LEU A 163 -12.86 -3.84 7.97
C LEU A 163 -12.55 -5.14 8.71
N PRO A 164 -13.27 -6.23 8.38
CA PRO A 164 -12.89 -7.54 8.87
C PRO A 164 -11.59 -8.00 8.19
N GLY A 165 -10.81 -8.82 8.90
CA GLY A 165 -9.45 -9.20 8.47
C GLY A 165 -9.42 -9.87 7.10
N TYR A 166 -10.45 -10.67 6.76
CA TYR A 166 -10.52 -11.34 5.46
C TYR A 166 -10.67 -10.34 4.29
N GLN A 167 -11.38 -9.21 4.46
CA GLN A 167 -11.51 -8.20 3.40
C GLN A 167 -10.19 -7.46 3.19
N ILE A 168 -9.41 -7.28 4.26
CA ILE A 168 -8.07 -6.69 4.21
C ILE A 168 -7.10 -7.64 3.49
N MET A 169 -7.17 -8.94 3.79
CA MET A 169 -6.40 -9.98 3.08
C MET A 169 -6.75 -10.03 1.59
N GLU A 170 -8.04 -10.03 1.24
CA GLU A 170 -8.49 -10.04 -0.16
C GLU A 170 -8.01 -8.78 -0.91
N PHE A 171 -8.01 -7.63 -0.23
CA PHE A 171 -7.45 -6.39 -0.75
C PHE A 171 -5.94 -6.48 -0.97
N TRP A 172 -5.20 -7.07 -0.04
CA TRP A 172 -3.77 -7.34 -0.20
C TRP A 172 -3.49 -8.25 -1.39
N ASP A 173 -4.25 -9.34 -1.56
CA ASP A 173 -4.09 -10.28 -2.68
C ASP A 173 -4.33 -9.61 -4.03
N ARG A 174 -5.34 -8.72 -4.11
CA ARG A 174 -5.58 -7.90 -5.29
C ARG A 174 -4.40 -6.99 -5.58
N LEU A 175 -3.87 -6.26 -4.59
CA LEU A 175 -2.69 -5.41 -4.78
C LEU A 175 -1.48 -6.21 -5.27
N CYS A 176 -1.22 -7.39 -4.70
CA CYS A 176 -0.13 -8.25 -5.14
C CYS A 176 -0.29 -8.68 -6.60
N SER A 177 -1.49 -9.13 -6.96
CA SER A 177 -1.81 -9.64 -8.30
C SER A 177 -1.84 -8.54 -9.36
N GLY A 178 -2.41 -7.39 -9.01
CA GLY A 178 -2.49 -6.21 -9.86
C GLY A 178 -1.12 -5.62 -10.11
N LEU A 179 -0.33 -5.36 -9.06
CA LEU A 179 1.00 -4.76 -9.22
C LEU A 179 2.02 -5.73 -9.83
N GLY A 180 1.76 -7.04 -9.81
CA GLY A 180 2.70 -8.05 -10.28
C GLY A 180 3.82 -8.33 -9.27
N ALA A 181 3.45 -8.43 -7.99
CA ALA A 181 4.38 -8.84 -6.94
C ALA A 181 4.92 -10.24 -7.24
N ARG A 182 6.24 -10.43 -7.10
CA ARG A 182 6.94 -11.67 -7.46
C ARG A 182 6.86 -12.71 -6.36
N LYS A 183 7.05 -12.29 -5.12
CA LYS A 183 6.98 -13.10 -3.91
C LYS A 183 6.58 -12.21 -2.75
N VAL A 184 5.69 -12.69 -1.90
CA VAL A 184 5.26 -11.98 -0.70
C VAL A 184 5.43 -12.84 0.54
N SER A 185 5.94 -12.25 1.61
CA SER A 185 5.99 -12.91 2.91
C SER A 185 4.94 -12.31 3.83
N LEU A 186 4.43 -13.11 4.74
CA LEU A 186 3.52 -12.65 5.77
C LEU A 186 4.31 -12.57 7.08
N LYS A 187 4.27 -11.41 7.73
CA LYS A 187 4.71 -11.25 9.11
C LYS A 187 3.46 -11.28 9.97
N ASP A 188 3.42 -12.30 10.79
CA ASP A 188 2.27 -12.70 11.54
C ASP A 188 2.24 -11.99 12.90
N VAL A 189 1.86 -10.71 12.88
CA VAL A 189 1.75 -9.86 14.09
C VAL A 189 0.29 -9.48 14.35
N ALA A 190 -0.67 -10.27 13.88
CA ALA A 190 -2.08 -10.00 14.11
C ALA A 190 -2.38 -10.11 15.61
N LYS A 191 -2.69 -8.99 16.27
CA LYS A 191 -3.07 -8.99 17.69
C LYS A 191 -4.59 -8.94 17.80
N LYS A 192 -5.23 -9.98 18.34
CA LYS A 192 -6.66 -9.93 18.71
C LYS A 192 -6.77 -9.91 20.23
N LYS A 193 -7.28 -8.81 20.79
CA LYS A 193 -7.43 -8.61 22.25
C LYS A 193 -6.13 -8.80 23.06
N GLY A 194 -4.99 -8.40 22.49
CA GLY A 194 -3.67 -8.58 23.12
C GLY A 194 -3.08 -9.98 22.98
N MET A 195 -3.73 -10.89 22.26
CA MET A 195 -3.16 -12.20 21.89
C MET A 195 -2.58 -12.17 20.49
N ASP A 196 -1.34 -12.62 20.34
CA ASP A 196 -0.71 -12.87 19.04
C ASP A 196 -1.43 -14.04 18.36
N LEU A 197 -2.15 -13.77 17.28
CA LEU A 197 -2.69 -14.78 16.39
C LEU A 197 -1.58 -15.18 15.43
N ARG A 198 -1.14 -16.44 15.52
CA ARG A 198 -0.13 -16.97 14.62
C ARG A 198 -0.75 -17.71 13.42
N LEU A 199 -1.00 -17.04 12.30
CA LEU A 199 -1.24 -17.66 10.99
C LEU A 199 0.05 -18.31 10.43
N LEU A 200 0.30 -19.55 10.83
CA LEU A 200 1.23 -20.47 10.17
C LEU A 200 0.69 -20.87 8.79
N HIS A 201 0.83 -20.03 7.76
CA HIS A 201 0.80 -20.48 6.35
C HIS A 201 1.66 -19.57 5.47
N ALA A 202 2.93 -19.94 5.32
CA ALA A 202 3.83 -19.38 4.33
C ALA A 202 3.58 -20.07 2.97
N VAL A 203 2.39 -19.90 2.39
CA VAL A 203 2.14 -20.32 1.00
C VAL A 203 1.23 -19.30 0.34
N ALA A 204 1.83 -18.39 -0.44
CA ALA A 204 1.11 -17.66 -1.47
C ALA A 204 2.08 -17.34 -2.61
N LEU A 205 2.10 -18.23 -3.61
CA LEU A 205 2.01 -17.93 -5.05
C LEU A 205 2.14 -19.24 -5.84
N ARG A 206 1.12 -19.53 -6.67
CA ARG A 206 1.25 -20.36 -7.88
C ARG A 206 1.42 -19.42 -9.06
#